data_AF-A0A060CQ36-F1
#
_entry.id   AF-A0A060CQ36-F1
#
_cell.length_a   1.000
_cell.length_b   1.000
_cell.length_c   1.000
_cell.angle_alpha   90.00
_cell.angle_beta   90.00
_cell.angle_gamma   90.00
#
_symmetry.space_group_name_H-M   'P 1'
#
loop_
_entity.id
_entity.type
_entity.pdbx_description
1 polymer ?
#
loop_
_entity_poly.entity_id
_entity_poly.type
_entity_poly.pdbx_seq_one_letter_code
_entity_poly.pdbx_strand_id
1 'polypeptide(L)' 'MHESSLSPSIHAILAADLHKEAKAVEMYQRTARLDLDNYNNDTKDGLHITSMTGSWLAIVQGFAGMRVRQGKLHF' A
#
# COMPACT_ATOMS: atom_id res chain seq x y z
N MET A 1 3.61 -8.94 -11.97
CA MET A 1 4.87 -8.18 -11.80
C MET A 1 4.52 -6.83 -11.18
N HIS A 2 5.16 -6.45 -10.07
CA HIS A 2 5.06 -5.11 -9.46
C HIS A 2 6.47 -4.53 -9.38
N GLU A 3 6.94 -3.96 -10.49
CA GLU A 3 8.31 -3.42 -10.60
C GLU A 3 8.39 -1.97 -10.10
N SER A 4 7.29 -1.22 -10.16
CA SER A 4 7.20 0.10 -9.53
C SER A 4 6.90 -0.03 -8.04
N SER A 5 7.67 0.68 -7.22
CA SER A 5 7.47 0.80 -5.77
C SER A 5 6.12 1.39 -5.37
N LEU A 6 5.43 2.10 -6.27
CA LEU A 6 4.10 2.67 -6.04
C LEU A 6 2.96 1.67 -6.26
N SER A 7 3.23 0.53 -6.89
CA SER A 7 2.20 -0.42 -7.31
C SER A 7 1.51 -1.15 -6.15
N PRO A 8 2.25 -1.69 -5.14
CA PRO A 8 1.63 -2.56 -4.14
C PRO A 8 0.61 -1.84 -3.24
N SER A 9 0.81 -0.57 -2.91
CA SER A 9 -0.08 0.18 -2.02
C SER A 9 -1.50 0.36 -2.59
N ILE A 10 -1.62 0.69 -3.88
CA ILE A 10 -2.91 0.81 -4.56
C ILE A 10 -3.60 -0.55 -4.67
N HIS A 11 -2.84 -1.60 -4.94
CA HIS A 11 -3.38 -2.97 -4.98
C HIS A 11 -3.85 -3.44 -3.60
N ALA A 12 -3.19 -3.04 -2.52
CA ALA A 12 -3.64 -3.30 -1.16
C ALA A 12 -5.00 -2.65 -0.87
N ILE A 13 -5.17 -1.38 -1.27
CA ILE A 13 -6.43 -0.64 -1.10
C ILE A 13 -7.56 -1.29 -1.89
N LEU A 14 -7.34 -1.62 -3.17
CA LEU A 14 -8.35 -2.28 -4.00
C LEU A 14 -8.70 -3.68 -3.49
N ALA A 15 -7.71 -4.45 -3.02
CA ALA A 15 -7.97 -5.75 -2.41
C ALA A 15 -8.82 -5.63 -1.15
N ALA A 16 -8.58 -4.63 -0.29
CA ALA A 16 -9.40 -4.37 0.89
C ALA A 16 -10.83 -3.96 0.51
N ASP A 17 -10.99 -3.08 -0.49
CA ASP A 17 -12.29 -2.63 -1.00
C ASP A 17 -13.13 -3.79 -1.58
N LEU A 18 -12.47 -4.80 -2.14
CA LEU A 18 -13.07 -6.02 -2.68
C LEU A 18 -13.19 -7.16 -1.65
N HIS A 19 -12.96 -6.89 -0.36
CA HIS A 19 -12.97 -7.89 0.74
C HIS A 19 -12.01 -9.08 0.54
N LYS A 20 -10.91 -8.87 -0.19
CA LYS A 20 -9.83 -9.85 -0.38
C LYS A 20 -8.74 -9.63 0.66
N GLU A 21 -9.09 -9.85 1.94
CA GLU A 21 -8.26 -9.50 3.10
C GLU A 21 -6.84 -10.07 3.03
N ALA A 22 -6.70 -11.37 2.73
CA ALA A 22 -5.38 -12.00 2.60
C ALA A 22 -4.50 -11.32 1.54
N LYS A 23 -5.10 -10.94 0.40
CA LYS A 23 -4.40 -10.24 -0.67
C LYS A 23 -4.06 -8.80 -0.29
N ALA A 24 -4.94 -8.14 0.47
CA ALA A 24 -4.71 -6.80 0.98
C ALA A 24 -3.52 -6.77 1.95
N VAL A 25 -3.42 -7.75 2.85
CA VAL A 25 -2.28 -7.91 3.77
C VAL A 25 -0.99 -8.25 3.02
N GLU A 26 -1.04 -9.16 2.04
CA GLU A 26 0.12 -9.51 1.20
C GLU A 26 0.70 -8.26 0.50
N MET A 27 -0.16 -7.45 -0.11
CA MET A 27 0.25 -6.23 -0.80
C MET A 27 0.72 -5.13 0.16
N TYR A 28 0.09 -5.02 1.32
CA TYR A 28 0.54 -4.14 2.40
C TYR A 28 1.95 -4.49 2.88
N GLN A 29 2.25 -5.77 3.13
CA GLN A 29 3.57 -6.21 3.55
C GLN A 29 4.65 -5.81 2.55
N ARG A 30 4.36 -5.99 1.25
CA ARG A 30 5.28 -5.60 0.17
C ARG A 30 5.56 -4.10 0.14
N THR A 31 4.56 -3.23 0.33
CA THR A 31 4.79 -1.77 0.37
C THR A 31 5.44 -1.33 1.68
N ALA A 32 5.08 -1.92 2.82
CA ALA A 32 5.56 -1.51 4.14
C ALA A 32 7.01 -1.92 4.40
N ARG A 33 7.47 -2.98 3.74
CA ARG A 33 8.82 -3.52 3.91
C ARG A 33 9.65 -3.45 2.63
N LEU A 34 9.23 -2.64 1.64
CA LEU A 34 9.89 -2.56 0.34
C LEU A 34 11.40 -2.35 0.47
N ASP A 35 11.80 -1.29 1.18
CA ASP A 35 13.21 -0.96 1.40
C ASP A 35 13.85 -1.82 2.51
N LEU A 36 13.09 -2.20 3.53
CA LEU A 36 13.62 -3.00 4.65
C LEU A 36 14.05 -4.40 4.21
N ASP A 37 13.30 -5.01 3.30
CA ASP A 37 13.55 -6.36 2.78
C ASP A 37 14.10 -6.34 1.35
N ASN A 38 14.40 -5.16 0.81
CA ASN A 38 14.94 -4.96 -0.54
C ASN A 38 14.13 -5.70 -1.64
N TYR A 39 12.80 -5.57 -1.60
CA TYR A 39 11.88 -6.32 -2.48
C TYR A 39 12.13 -6.10 -3.98
N ASN A 40 12.65 -4.93 -4.35
CA ASN A 40 12.95 -4.56 -5.73
C ASN A 40 14.42 -4.80 -6.12
N ASN A 41 15.27 -5.26 -5.19
CA ASN A 41 16.71 -5.47 -5.37
C ASN A 41 17.53 -4.20 -5.74
N ASP A 42 17.01 -3.01 -5.44
CA ASP A 42 17.56 -1.70 -5.80
C ASP A 42 17.64 -0.71 -4.62
N THR A 43 17.35 -1.13 -3.37
CA THR A 43 17.44 -0.22 -2.20
C THR A 43 18.83 0.36 -1.97
N LYS A 44 19.88 -0.29 -2.50
CA LYS A 44 21.26 0.24 -2.50
C LYS A 44 21.39 1.55 -3.29
N ASP A 45 20.50 1.80 -4.25
CA ASP A 45 20.49 2.99 -5.10
C ASP A 45 19.72 4.15 -4.44
N GLY A 46 19.02 3.88 -3.34
CA GLY A 46 18.32 4.86 -2.53
C GLY A 46 17.03 4.30 -1.93
N LEU A 47 16.47 5.04 -0.97
CA LEU A 47 15.15 4.73 -0.40
C LEU A 47 14.04 5.20 -1.34
N HIS A 48 12.95 4.43 -1.41
CA HIS A 48 11.81 4.76 -2.25
C HIS A 48 10.85 5.72 -1.54
N ILE A 49 11.30 6.95 -1.28
CA ILE A 49 10.58 7.95 -0.47
C ILE A 49 9.12 8.15 -0.89
N THR A 50 8.83 8.18 -2.19
CA THR A 50 7.46 8.33 -2.70
C THR A 50 6.57 7.13 -2.33
N SER A 51 7.13 5.93 -2.27
CA SER A 51 6.42 4.69 -1.90
C SER A 51 6.17 4.55 -0.40
N MET A 52 6.92 5.24 0.47
CA MET A 52 6.73 5.18 1.93
C MET A 52 5.33 5.64 2.36
N THR A 53 4.71 6.53 1.58
CA THR A 53 3.31 6.96 1.78
C THR A 53 2.32 5.79 1.64
N GLY A 54 2.68 4.78 0.84
CA GLY A 54 1.86 3.62 0.52
C GLY A 54 1.46 2.80 1.73
N SER A 55 2.32 2.68 2.73
CA SER A 55 2.05 1.96 3.99
C SER A 55 0.90 2.59 4.76
N TRP A 56 0.90 3.93 4.88
CA TRP A 56 -0.15 4.66 5.57
C TRP A 56 -1.46 4.62 4.79
N LEU A 57 -1.40 4.79 3.46
CA LEU A 57 -2.57 4.72 2.58
C LEU A 57 -3.24 3.34 2.63
N ALA A 58 -2.45 2.25 2.61
CA ALA A 58 -3.00 0.89 2.73
C ALA A 58 -3.72 0.65 4.06
N ILE A 59 -3.23 1.21 5.17
CA ILE A 59 -3.90 1.11 6.47
C ILE A 59 -5.18 1.96 6.49
N VAL A 60 -5.08 3.24 6.13
CA VAL A 60 -6.17 4.20 6.34
C VAL A 60 -7.22 4.10 5.23
N GLN A 61 -6.81 4.05 3.97
CA GLN A 61 -7.73 3.93 2.85
C GLN A 61 -8.02 2.47 2.47
N GLY A 62 -7.14 1.52 2.79
CA GLY A 62 -7.43 0.11 2.58
C GLY A 62 -8.20 -0.46 3.78
N PHE A 63 -7.49 -0.85 4.83
CA PHE A 63 -8.06 -1.61 5.94
C PHE A 63 -9.15 -0.87 6.71
N ALA A 64 -8.94 0.41 7.01
CA ALA A 64 -9.93 1.22 7.72
C ALA A 64 -11.04 1.75 6.80
N GLY A 65 -10.95 1.58 5.47
CA GLY A 65 -12.00 2.03 4.56
C GLY A 65 -12.18 3.55 4.47
N MET A 66 -11.22 4.37 4.95
CA MET A 66 -11.41 5.81 5.07
C MET A 66 -11.71 6.47 3.70
N ARG A 67 -12.86 7.13 3.57
CA ARG A 67 -13.24 7.89 2.38
C ARG A 67 -13.90 9.20 2.76
N VAL A 68 -13.72 10.24 1.95
CA VAL A 68 -14.56 11.44 2.01
C VAL A 68 -15.65 11.31 0.95
N ARG A 69 -16.91 11.31 1.37
CA ARG A 69 -18.08 11.29 0.47
C ARG A 69 -18.98 12.47 0.84
N GLN A 70 -19.31 13.31 -0.14
CA GLN A 70 -20.15 14.51 0.06
C GLN A 70 -19.67 15.41 1.22
N GLY A 71 -18.36 15.60 1.36
CA GLY A 71 -17.76 16.44 2.41
C GLY A 71 -17.76 15.82 3.82
N LYS A 72 -18.17 14.56 3.97
CA LYS A 72 -18.17 13.83 5.25
C LYS A 72 -17.18 12.69 5.24
N LEU A 73 -16.60 12.40 6.40
CA LEU A 73 -15.68 11.28 6.62
C LEU A 73 -16.47 9.97 6.82
N HIS A 74 -16.04 8.91 6.14
CA HIS A 74 -16.59 7.56 6.21
C HIS A 74 -15.47 6.56 6.47
N PHE A 75 -15.82 5.46 7.14
CA PHE A 75 -14.99 4.26 7.36
C PHE A 75 -15.86 3.03 7.08
#